data_AF-A0A2Z5UR75-F1
#
_entry.id   AF-A0A2Z5UR75-F1
#
_cell.length_a   1.000
_cell.length_b   1.000
_cell.length_c   1.000
_cell.angle_alpha   90.00
_cell.angle_beta   90.00
_cell.angle_gamma   90.00
#
_symmetry.space_group_name_H-M   'P 1'
#
loop_
_entity.id
_entity.type
_entity.pdbx_description
1 polymer ?
#
loop_
_entity_poly.entity_id
_entity_poly.type
_entity_poly.pdbx_seq_one_letter_code
_entity_poly.pdbx_strand_id
1 'polypeptide(L)' 'MARPRHPNKEIEEAVAHAEALGWRVVPISGHAWGRLYCPWADRDGCMVSVWSTPRNAENHAKAIRRDVARCPHPGTE' A
#
# COMPACT_ATOMS: atom_id res chain seq x y z
N MET A 1 1.73 12.67 -11.55
CA MET A 1 0.67 13.29 -10.73
C MET A 1 0.86 12.83 -9.30
N ALA A 2 1.18 13.76 -8.39
CA ALA A 2 1.49 13.44 -7.00
C ALA A 2 0.20 12.94 -6.31
N ARG A 3 0.23 11.70 -5.83
CA ARG A 3 -0.82 11.15 -4.95
C ARG A 3 -1.11 12.12 -3.79
N PRO A 4 -2.38 12.27 -3.37
CA PRO A 4 -2.67 12.99 -2.13
C PRO A 4 -1.97 12.26 -0.99
N ARG A 5 -1.20 12.97 -0.15
CA ARG A 5 -0.51 12.38 1.01
C ARG A 5 -1.53 11.88 2.03
N HIS A 6 -1.26 10.74 2.67
CA HIS A 6 -2.13 10.26 3.74
C HIS A 6 -1.93 11.16 4.97
N PRO A 7 -2.98 11.60 5.67
CA PRO A 7 -2.83 12.44 6.86
C PRO A 7 -2.01 11.76 7.99
N ASN A 8 -1.95 10.44 7.99
CA ASN A 8 -1.14 9.64 8.90
C ASN A 8 0.23 9.31 8.30
N LYS A 9 1.29 9.77 8.97
CA LYS A 9 2.69 9.57 8.57
C LYS A 9 3.06 8.09 8.44
N GLU A 10 2.51 7.24 9.29
CA GLU A 10 2.86 5.82 9.32
C GLU A 10 2.35 5.07 8.08
N ILE A 11 1.11 5.38 7.68
CA ILE A 11 0.51 4.86 6.46
C ILE A 11 1.26 5.41 5.25
N GLU A 12 1.62 6.69 5.25
CA GLU A 12 2.45 7.26 4.21
C GLU A 12 3.80 6.53 4.08
N GLU A 13 4.49 6.26 5.18
CA GLU A 13 5.75 5.53 5.16
C GLU A 13 5.57 4.06 4.70
N ALA A 14 4.43 3.44 5.04
CA ALA A 14 4.07 2.12 4.51
C ALA A 14 3.85 2.13 2.99
N VAL A 15 3.16 3.15 2.48
CA VAL A 15 2.91 3.35 1.05
C VAL A 15 4.22 3.64 0.31
N ALA A 16 5.07 4.51 0.85
CA ALA A 16 6.38 4.82 0.29
C ALA A 16 7.28 3.57 0.21
N HIS A 17 7.24 2.72 1.23
CA HIS A 17 7.95 1.44 1.23
C HIS A 17 7.42 0.50 0.13
N ALA A 18 6.10 0.43 -0.05
CA ALA A 18 5.51 -0.38 -1.11
C ALA A 18 5.93 0.10 -2.51
N GLU A 19 5.97 1.41 -2.73
CA GLU A 19 6.44 1.94 -4.02
C GLU A 19 7.91 1.71 -4.29
N ALA A 20 8.74 1.78 -3.26
CA ALA A 20 10.15 1.41 -3.39
C ALA A 20 10.31 -0.05 -3.86
N LEU A 21 9.34 -0.91 -3.53
CA LEU A 21 9.24 -2.29 -3.99
C LEU A 21 8.53 -2.43 -5.36
N GLY A 22 8.21 -1.33 -6.04
CA GLY A 22 7.57 -1.34 -7.35
C GLY A 22 6.04 -1.47 -7.31
N TRP A 23 5.42 -1.35 -6.14
CA TRP A 23 3.95 -1.39 -6.04
C TRP A 23 3.31 -0.12 -6.59
N ARG A 24 2.18 -0.30 -7.27
CA ARG A 24 1.39 0.80 -7.81
C ARG A 24 0.34 1.24 -6.79
N VAL A 25 0.41 2.50 -6.37
CA VAL A 25 -0.61 3.12 -5.52
C VAL A 25 -1.69 3.73 -6.41
N VAL A 26 -2.93 3.33 -6.21
CA VAL A 26 -4.11 3.90 -6.87
C VAL A 26 -4.98 4.57 -5.80
N PRO A 27 -4.98 5.91 -5.70
CA PRO A 27 -5.89 6.60 -4.80
C PRO A 27 -7.33 6.37 -5.27
N ILE A 28 -8.23 6.14 -4.31
CA ILE A 28 -9.65 5.96 -4.56
C ILE A 28 -10.43 7.01 -3.76
N SER A 29 -11.49 7.54 -4.35
CA SER A 29 -12.39 8.47 -3.68
C SER A 29 -13.48 7.68 -2.95
N GLY A 30 -13.45 7.66 -1.62
CA GLY A 30 -14.48 6.99 -0.80
C GLY A 30 -14.02 6.71 0.64
N HIS A 31 -14.50 5.59 1.20
CA HIS A 31 -14.14 5.13 2.55
C HIS A 31 -12.69 4.65 2.66
N ALA A 32 -12.10 4.24 1.55
CA ALA A 32 -10.68 3.89 1.44
C ALA A 32 -9.92 5.04 0.78
N TRP A 33 -8.73 5.33 1.28
CA TRP A 33 -7.84 6.36 0.75
C TRP A 33 -7.20 5.91 -0.57
N GLY A 34 -6.85 4.63 -0.65
CA GLY A 34 -6.14 4.08 -1.79
C GLY A 34 -6.08 2.57 -1.79
N ARG A 35 -5.67 2.01 -2.93
CA ARG A 35 -5.32 0.60 -3.07
C ARG A 35 -3.91 0.48 -3.63
N LEU A 36 -3.16 -0.45 -3.07
CA LEU A 36 -1.84 -0.84 -3.52
C LEU A 36 -1.99 -2.10 -4.38
N TYR A 37 -1.37 -2.07 -5.55
CA TYR A 37 -1.37 -3.16 -6.52
C TYR A 37 0.05 -3.65 -6.76
N CYS A 38 0.24 -4.97 -6.66
CA CYS A 38 1.51 -5.60 -6.99
C CYS A 38 1.78 -5.50 -8.51
N PRO A 39 3.02 -5.26 -8.95
CA PRO A 39 3.38 -5.16 -10.36
C PRO A 39 3.35 -6.49 -11.13
N TRP A 40 3.44 -7.63 -10.43
CA TRP A 40 3.60 -8.98 -11.00
C TRP A 40 2.32 -9.82 -10.99
N ALA A 41 1.15 -9.18 -11.01
CA ALA A 41 -0.13 -9.86 -10.84
C ALA A 41 -0.51 -10.73 -12.06
N ASP A 42 -0.09 -12.00 -12.09
CA ASP A 42 -0.57 -12.95 -13.10
C ASP A 42 -1.84 -13.68 -12.65
N ARG A 43 -1.95 -14.26 -11.43
CA ARG A 43 -3.19 -14.96 -11.01
C ARG A 43 -3.69 -14.86 -9.55
N ASP A 44 -2.87 -14.52 -8.56
CA ASP A 44 -3.25 -14.46 -7.11
C ASP A 44 -3.02 -13.05 -6.50
N GLY A 45 -3.20 -12.01 -7.33
CA GLY A 45 -2.71 -10.64 -7.12
C GLY A 45 -2.82 -10.10 -5.70
N CYS A 46 -1.66 -9.88 -5.08
CA CYS A 46 -1.56 -9.19 -3.81
C CYS A 46 -2.05 -7.74 -3.99
N MET A 47 -3.17 -7.42 -3.34
CA MET A 47 -3.75 -6.09 -3.33
C MET A 47 -4.03 -5.65 -1.90
N VAL A 48 -3.51 -4.49 -1.53
CA VAL A 48 -3.67 -3.98 -0.16
C VAL A 48 -4.58 -2.75 -0.20
N SER A 49 -5.69 -2.81 0.52
CA SER A 49 -6.59 -1.66 0.67
C SER A 49 -6.15 -0.78 1.83
N VAL A 50 -5.95 0.50 1.56
CA VAL A 50 -5.55 1.52 2.53
C VAL A 50 -6.79 2.32 2.93
N TRP A 51 -7.15 2.26 4.21
CA TRP A 51 -8.32 2.96 4.75
C TRP A 51 -7.96 4.37 5.21
N SER A 52 -8.87 5.34 4.99
CA SER A 52 -8.66 6.74 5.39
C SER A 52 -8.78 6.95 6.91
N THR A 53 -9.70 6.23 7.56
CA THR A 53 -10.03 6.38 8.99
C THR A 53 -9.88 5.06 9.78
N PRO A 54 -8.68 4.46 9.85
CA PRO A 54 -8.45 3.32 10.71
C PRO A 54 -8.46 3.79 12.17
N ARG A 55 -9.07 3.00 13.07
CA ARG A 55 -9.03 3.25 14.52
C ARG A 55 -7.60 3.34 15.07
N ASN A 56 -6.66 2.69 14.40
CA ASN A 56 -5.24 2.73 14.71
C ASN A 56 -4.42 2.72 13.40
N ALA A 57 -3.90 3.89 13.02
CA ALA A 57 -3.16 4.06 11.77
C ALA A 57 -1.81 3.32 11.78
N GLU A 58 -1.15 3.28 12.93
CA GLU A 58 0.12 2.58 13.16
C GLU A 58 0.02 1.09 12.86
N ASN A 59 -0.97 0.43 13.44
CA ASN A 59 -1.17 -1.00 13.22
C ASN A 59 -1.58 -1.28 11.77
N HIS A 60 -2.39 -0.42 11.17
CA HIS A 60 -2.77 -0.56 9.77
C HIS A 60 -1.55 -0.40 8.84
N ALA A 61 -0.68 0.57 9.10
CA ALA A 61 0.57 0.76 8.38
C ALA A 61 1.50 -0.46 8.49
N LYS A 62 1.68 -1.00 9.70
CA LYS A 62 2.47 -2.22 9.92
C LYS A 62 1.88 -3.42 9.17
N ALA A 63 0.55 -3.55 9.16
CA ALA A 63 -0.13 -4.59 8.39
C ALA A 63 0.11 -4.45 6.88
N ILE A 64 0.01 -3.22 6.34
CA ILE A 64 0.30 -2.93 4.94
C ILE A 64 1.74 -3.33 4.61
N ARG A 65 2.72 -2.85 5.39
CA ARG A 65 4.14 -3.20 5.16
C ARG A 65 4.36 -4.69 5.23
N ARG A 66 3.74 -5.38 6.19
CA ARG A 66 3.86 -6.82 6.33
C ARG A 66 3.27 -7.55 5.14
N ASP A 67 2.14 -7.12 4.60
CA ASP A 67 1.52 -7.75 3.43
C ASP A 67 2.34 -7.52 2.16
N VAL A 68 2.83 -6.28 1.98
CA VAL A 68 3.74 -5.89 0.91
C VAL A 68 5.05 -6.68 1.00
N ALA A 69 5.65 -6.81 2.18
CA ALA A 69 6.88 -7.58 2.41
C ALA A 69 6.68 -9.10 2.31
N ARG A 70 5.46 -9.59 2.58
CA ARG A 70 5.10 -11.02 2.43
C ARG A 70 4.83 -11.38 0.98
N CYS A 71 4.71 -10.39 0.09
CA CYS A 71 4.59 -10.65 -1.33
C CYS A 71 5.92 -11.21 -1.86
N PRO A 72 5.92 -12.39 -2.49
CA PRO A 72 7.12 -13.10 -2.93
C PRO A 72 7.76 -12.48 -4.19
N HIS A 73 7.36 -11.27 -4.59
CA HIS A 73 7.93 -10.53 -5.71
C HIS A 73 8.81 -9.38 -5.21
N PRO A 74 9.99 -9.64 -4.61
CA PRO A 74 11.04 -8.64 -4.59
C PRO A 74 11.48 -8.44 -6.04
N GLY A 75 11.57 -7.20 -6.50
CA GLY A 75 12.09 -6.90 -7.83
C GLY A 75 13.48 -7.50 -8.01
N THR A 76 13.54 -8.60 -8.75
CA THR A 76 14.71 -9.22 -9.36
C THR A 76 14.19 -9.62 -10.74
N GLU A 77 14.62 -9.07 -11.87
CA GLU A 77 15.86 -8.42 -12.29
C GLU A 77 15.59 -7.26 -13.26
#